data_AF-T1C293-F1
#
_entry.id   AF-T1C293-F1
#
_cell.length_a   1.000
_cell.length_b   1.000
_cell.length_c   1.000
_cell.angle_alpha   90.00
_cell.angle_beta   90.00
_cell.angle_gamma   90.00
#
_symmetry.space_group_name_H-M   'P 1'
#
loop_
_entity.id
_entity.type
_entity.pdbx_description
1 polymer ?
#
loop_
_entity_poly.entity_id
_entity_poly.type
_entity_poly.pdbx_seq_one_letter_code
_entity_poly.pdbx_strand_id
1 'polypeptide(L)'
;MVRAAKASMAAHVRAMLEFHAAGVPTVDYGNNIRQMALEEGVQDAFDFPGFVPAYIRPLFCRGMGPFRWVALSGNPEDIYKTDARVKELLPHDTHLHRWLDMARERIRFQGLPARICWVGSGTGTAWGSRSTRWSRAGNSRRPWYRPRSSRLGLGRLAEPRDRGDARWLGRGVRLAAAQ
;
A
#
# COMPACT_ATOMS: atom_id res chain seq x y z
N MET A 1 28.34 -13.10 -9.04
CA MET A 1 27.66 -11.90 -8.48
C MET A 1 26.51 -12.27 -7.55
N VAL A 2 25.56 -13.14 -7.95
CA VAL A 2 24.40 -13.51 -7.11
C VAL A 2 24.79 -14.11 -5.74
N ARG A 3 25.75 -15.03 -5.71
CA ARG A 3 26.22 -15.65 -4.45
C ARG A 3 26.74 -14.62 -3.44
N ALA A 4 27.58 -13.69 -3.90
CA ALA A 4 28.10 -12.63 -3.04
C ALA A 4 26.98 -11.71 -2.52
N ALA A 5 25.98 -11.38 -3.35
CA ALA A 5 24.83 -10.61 -2.92
C ALA A 5 24.01 -11.33 -1.84
N LYS A 6 23.73 -12.63 -2.00
CA LYS A 6 23.01 -13.42 -1.00
C LYS A 6 23.78 -13.55 0.31
N ALA A 7 25.09 -13.77 0.24
CA ALA A 7 25.95 -13.80 1.42
C ALA A 7 25.88 -12.48 2.21
N SER A 8 25.90 -11.33 1.51
CA SER A 8 25.72 -10.02 2.15
C SER A 8 24.31 -9.83 2.73
N MET A 9 23.27 -10.33 2.06
CA MET A 9 21.90 -10.33 2.60
C MET A 9 21.80 -11.17 3.88
N ALA A 10 22.47 -12.31 3.94
CA ALA A 10 22.51 -13.16 5.13
C ALA A 10 23.18 -12.44 6.32
N ALA A 11 24.30 -11.75 6.09
CA ALA A 11 24.95 -10.92 7.12
C ALA A 11 24.02 -9.79 7.60
N HIS A 12 23.33 -9.12 6.66
CA HIS A 12 22.36 -8.07 6.99
C HIS A 12 21.20 -8.60 7.85
N VAL A 13 20.62 -9.75 7.48
CA VAL A 13 19.50 -10.34 8.24
C VAL A 13 19.93 -10.78 9.64
N ARG A 14 21.16 -11.29 9.82
CA ARG A 14 21.68 -11.58 11.17
C ARG A 14 21.73 -10.33 12.06
N ALA A 15 22.21 -9.21 11.54
CA ALA A 15 22.18 -7.94 12.28
C ALA A 15 20.75 -7.50 12.63
N MET A 16 19.79 -7.67 11.71
CA MET A 16 18.37 -7.40 11.97
C MET A 16 17.81 -8.30 13.08
N LEU A 17 18.23 -9.57 13.14
CA LEU A 17 17.86 -10.53 14.19
C LEU A 17 18.44 -10.14 15.55
N GLU A 18 19.68 -9.66 15.59
CA GLU A 18 20.29 -9.15 16.83
C GLU A 18 19.49 -7.95 17.39
N PHE A 19 19.08 -7.00 16.53
CA PHE A 19 18.20 -5.92 16.95
C PHE A 19 16.83 -6.43 17.42
N HIS A 20 16.27 -7.42 16.72
CA HIS A 20 15.01 -8.03 17.12
C HIS A 20 15.11 -8.69 18.50
N ALA A 21 16.18 -9.45 18.75
CA ALA A 21 16.47 -10.09 20.04
C ALA A 21 16.70 -9.07 21.16
N ALA A 22 17.25 -7.89 20.83
CA ALA A 22 17.38 -6.77 21.75
C ALA A 22 16.05 -6.03 22.02
N GLY A 23 14.92 -6.49 21.48
CA GLY A 23 13.59 -5.92 21.68
C GLY A 23 13.25 -4.75 20.76
N VAL A 24 14.08 -4.48 19.73
CA VAL A 24 13.77 -3.44 18.74
C VAL A 24 12.68 -3.97 17.79
N PRO A 25 11.63 -3.17 17.48
CA PRO A 25 10.65 -3.53 16.46
C PRO A 25 11.29 -3.65 15.07
N THR A 26 11.55 -4.89 14.67
CA THR A 26 12.14 -5.25 13.37
C THR A 26 11.08 -5.85 12.46
N VAL A 27 11.02 -5.42 11.20
CA VAL A 27 10.08 -5.98 10.20
C VAL A 27 10.71 -6.10 8.82
N ASP A 28 10.23 -7.07 8.04
CA ASP A 28 10.50 -7.16 6.61
C ASP A 28 9.51 -6.30 5.82
N TYR A 29 10.04 -5.51 4.88
CA TYR A 29 9.25 -4.56 4.09
C TYR A 29 8.99 -5.04 2.65
N GLY A 30 8.77 -6.34 2.46
CA GLY A 30 8.27 -6.91 1.21
C GLY A 30 9.30 -6.94 0.08
N ASN A 31 10.59 -6.99 0.39
CA ASN A 31 11.68 -7.16 -0.58
C ASN A 31 12.24 -8.59 -0.62
N ASN A 32 11.66 -9.51 0.16
CA ASN A 32 12.01 -10.93 0.22
C ASN A 32 13.44 -11.20 0.73
N ILE A 33 14.03 -10.28 1.53
CA ILE A 33 15.40 -10.43 2.06
C ILE A 33 15.54 -11.61 3.02
N ARG A 34 14.52 -11.89 3.85
CA ARG A 34 14.49 -13.03 4.79
C ARG A 34 14.64 -14.37 4.08
N GLN A 35 13.94 -14.54 2.96
CA GLN A 35 14.03 -15.75 2.15
C GLN A 35 15.44 -15.94 1.55
N MET A 36 16.09 -14.86 1.10
CA MET A 36 17.46 -14.93 0.58
C MET A 36 18.47 -15.31 1.68
N ALA A 37 18.28 -14.81 2.91
CA ALA A 37 19.09 -15.20 4.06
C ALA A 37 18.86 -16.66 4.48
N LEU A 38 17.62 -17.13 4.44
CA LEU A 38 17.28 -18.53 4.72
C LEU A 38 18.00 -19.49 3.75
N GLU A 39 18.03 -19.15 2.46
CA GLU A 39 18.74 -19.92 1.42
C GLU A 39 20.26 -19.99 1.66
N GLU A 40 20.84 -19.02 2.37
CA GLU A 40 22.26 -19.01 2.77
C GLU A 40 22.48 -19.55 4.20
N GLY A 41 21.48 -20.20 4.80
CA GLY A 41 21.60 -20.95 6.04
C GLY A 41 21.22 -20.20 7.32
N VAL A 42 20.67 -18.98 7.24
CA VAL A 42 20.11 -18.27 8.41
C VAL A 42 18.74 -18.87 8.75
N GLN A 43 18.73 -19.88 9.64
CA GLN A 43 17.52 -20.69 9.92
C GLN A 43 16.38 -19.90 10.58
N ASP A 44 16.75 -18.91 11.38
CA ASP A 44 15.92 -17.98 12.14
C ASP A 44 15.56 -16.71 11.34
N ALA A 45 15.84 -16.66 10.04
CA ALA A 45 15.59 -15.47 9.20
C ALA A 45 14.13 -14.97 9.20
N PHE A 46 13.17 -15.79 9.65
CA PHE A 46 11.75 -15.46 9.72
C PHE A 46 11.24 -15.13 11.13
N ASP A 47 12.12 -15.02 12.12
CA ASP A 47 11.73 -14.73 13.51
C ASP A 47 11.12 -13.33 13.66
N PHE A 48 11.51 -12.37 12.82
CA PHE A 48 10.82 -11.09 12.70
C PHE A 48 9.75 -11.11 11.58
N PRO A 49 8.59 -10.47 11.80
CA PRO A 49 7.45 -10.58 10.90
C PRO A 49 7.56 -9.68 9.66
N GLY A 50 6.76 -9.98 8.64
CA GLY A 50 6.50 -9.05 7.55
C GLY A 50 5.64 -7.86 7.98
N PHE A 51 5.80 -6.71 7.31
CA PHE A 51 5.05 -5.49 7.64
C PHE A 51 3.53 -5.65 7.43
N VAL A 52 3.11 -6.51 6.50
CA VAL A 52 1.68 -6.76 6.24
C VAL A 52 1.02 -7.45 7.43
N PRO A 53 1.47 -8.63 7.88
CA PRO A 53 0.90 -9.26 9.07
C PRO A 53 1.08 -8.42 10.34
N ALA A 54 2.17 -7.67 10.47
CA ALA A 54 2.45 -6.87 11.66
C ALA A 54 1.58 -5.61 11.77
N TYR A 55 1.38 -4.86 10.68
CA TYR A 55 0.81 -3.51 10.74
C TYR A 55 -0.35 -3.26 9.78
N ILE A 56 -0.27 -3.78 8.55
CA ILE A 56 -1.21 -3.37 7.48
C ILE A 56 -2.47 -4.23 7.44
N ARG A 57 -2.42 -5.49 7.90
CA ARG A 57 -3.56 -6.42 7.84
C ARG A 57 -4.85 -5.85 8.45
N PRO A 58 -4.84 -5.19 9.63
CA PRO A 58 -6.05 -4.57 10.17
C PRO A 58 -6.66 -3.50 9.25
N LEU A 59 -5.83 -2.78 8.48
CA LEU A 59 -6.29 -1.79 7.50
C LEU A 59 -7.01 -2.48 6.33
N PHE A 60 -6.42 -3.56 5.81
CA PHE A 60 -7.02 -4.34 4.73
C PHE A 60 -8.34 -4.98 5.15
N CYS A 61 -8.47 -5.49 6.37
CA CYS A 61 -9.72 -6.05 6.88
C CYS A 61 -10.86 -5.01 6.93
N ARG A 62 -10.53 -3.71 7.06
CA ARG A 62 -11.50 -2.60 6.97
C ARG A 62 -11.74 -2.12 5.54
N GLY A 63 -11.23 -2.84 4.54
CA GLY A 63 -11.30 -2.47 3.13
C GLY A 63 -10.46 -1.23 2.78
N MET A 64 -9.56 -0.80 3.68
CA MET A 64 -8.68 0.34 3.42
C MET A 64 -7.51 -0.11 2.57
N GLY A 65 -7.14 0.69 1.59
CA GLY A 65 -6.00 0.41 0.74
C GLY A 65 -5.41 1.67 0.12
N PRO A 66 -4.29 1.55 -0.59
CA PRO A 66 -3.58 2.67 -1.20
C PRO A 66 -4.30 3.19 -2.45
N PHE A 67 -5.41 3.92 -2.25
CA PHE A 67 -6.14 4.57 -3.34
C PHE A 67 -5.33 5.73 -3.89
N ARG A 68 -5.33 5.89 -5.22
CA ARG A 68 -4.61 6.95 -5.91
C ARG A 68 -5.42 7.54 -7.05
N TRP A 69 -5.15 8.80 -7.37
CA TRP A 69 -5.71 9.48 -8.52
C TRP A 69 -4.73 10.48 -9.11
N VAL A 70 -4.94 10.82 -10.37
CA VAL A 70 -4.04 11.66 -11.16
C VAL A 70 -4.83 12.73 -11.91
N ALA A 71 -4.36 13.98 -11.84
CA ALA A 71 -4.89 15.11 -12.61
C ALA A 71 -4.35 15.09 -14.04
N LEU A 72 -5.15 14.63 -15.01
CA LEU A 72 -4.76 14.61 -16.42
C LEU A 72 -4.62 16.02 -17.04
N SER A 73 -5.13 17.05 -16.37
CA SER A 73 -4.93 18.45 -16.76
C SER A 73 -3.47 18.91 -16.63
N GLY A 74 -2.65 18.20 -15.85
CA GLY A 74 -1.31 18.64 -15.47
C GLY A 74 -1.29 19.76 -14.43
N ASN A 75 -2.46 20.26 -13.98
CA ASN A 75 -2.55 21.37 -13.04
C ASN A 75 -2.54 20.87 -11.57
N PRO A 76 -1.55 21.27 -10.75
CA PRO A 76 -1.50 20.93 -9.32
C PRO A 76 -2.74 21.35 -8.52
N GLU A 77 -3.37 22.46 -8.89
CA GLU A 77 -4.56 22.98 -8.20
C GLU A 77 -5.73 22.00 -8.23
N ASP A 78 -5.82 21.18 -9.28
CA ASP A 78 -6.84 20.17 -9.34
C ASP A 78 -6.65 19.16 -8.19
N ILE A 79 -5.41 18.77 -7.85
CA ILE A 79 -5.14 17.88 -6.72
C ILE A 79 -5.53 18.55 -5.38
N TYR A 80 -5.23 19.83 -5.19
CA TYR A 80 -5.60 20.53 -3.96
C TYR A 80 -7.11 20.65 -3.78
N LYS A 81 -7.86 20.87 -4.88
CA LYS A 81 -9.33 20.81 -4.86
C LYS A 81 -9.83 19.42 -4.45
N THR A 82 -9.20 18.36 -4.96
CA THR A 82 -9.56 17.00 -4.53
C THR A 82 -9.22 16.73 -3.08
N ASP A 83 -8.09 17.23 -2.57
CA ASP A 83 -7.69 17.09 -1.17
C ASP A 83 -8.75 17.75 -0.25
N ALA A 84 -9.16 18.99 -0.56
CA ALA A 84 -10.22 19.69 0.16
C ALA A 84 -11.55 18.91 0.15
N ARG A 85 -11.92 18.37 -1.01
CA ARG A 85 -13.14 17.57 -1.14
C ARG A 85 -13.07 16.27 -0.33
N VAL A 86 -11.92 15.61 -0.26
CA VAL A 86 -11.77 14.40 0.57
C VAL A 86 -11.94 14.76 2.05
N LYS A 87 -11.41 15.90 2.51
CA LYS A 87 -11.61 16.38 3.88
C LYS A 87 -13.09 16.63 4.20
N GLU A 88 -13.84 17.24 3.28
CA GLU A 88 -15.29 17.45 3.44
C GLU A 88 -16.09 16.14 3.52
N LEU A 89 -15.63 15.10 2.82
CA LEU A 89 -16.29 13.78 2.81
C LEU A 89 -16.04 12.97 4.09
N LEU A 90 -14.91 13.23 4.75
CA LEU A 90 -14.46 12.54 5.95
C LEU A 90 -14.07 13.57 7.02
N PRO A 91 -15.01 14.39 7.52
CA PRO A 91 -14.69 15.52 8.38
C PRO A 91 -14.12 15.11 9.74
N HIS A 92 -14.40 13.88 10.19
CA HIS A 92 -13.97 13.37 11.50
C HIS A 92 -12.66 12.58 11.46
N ASP A 93 -12.08 12.32 10.28
CA ASP A 93 -10.84 11.56 10.15
C ASP A 93 -9.62 12.50 10.25
N THR A 94 -9.23 12.80 11.49
CA THR A 94 -8.12 13.72 11.81
C THR A 94 -6.79 13.21 11.26
N HIS A 95 -6.58 11.90 11.23
CA HIS A 95 -5.37 11.28 10.66
C HIS A 95 -5.29 11.51 9.15
N LEU A 96 -6.40 11.33 8.43
CA LEU A 96 -6.48 11.60 7.01
C LEU A 96 -6.24 13.07 6.69
N HIS A 97 -6.81 13.99 7.47
CA HIS A 97 -6.62 15.43 7.26
C HIS A 97 -5.16 15.80 7.40
N ARG A 98 -4.52 15.33 8.48
CA ARG A 98 -3.09 15.52 8.72
C ARG A 98 -2.24 14.90 7.60
N TRP A 99 -2.60 13.73 7.09
CA TRP A 99 -1.94 13.13 5.94
C TRP A 99 -1.99 14.05 4.71
N LEU A 100 -3.17 14.59 4.37
CA LEU A 100 -3.32 15.48 3.21
C LEU A 100 -2.55 16.78 3.37
N ASP A 101 -2.52 17.36 4.57
CA ASP A 101 -1.74 18.57 4.86
C ASP A 101 -0.24 18.32 4.70
N MET A 102 0.28 17.27 5.35
CA MET A 102 1.68 16.90 5.19
C MET A 102 2.03 16.54 3.74
N ALA A 103 1.12 15.89 3.03
CA ALA A 103 1.33 15.50 1.64
C ALA A 103 1.31 16.72 0.69
N ARG A 104 0.71 17.84 1.07
CA ARG A 104 0.81 19.12 0.34
C ARG A 104 2.12 19.83 0.64
N GLU A 105 2.55 19.85 1.89
CA GLU A 105 3.74 20.56 2.33
C GLU A 105 5.04 19.85 1.96
N ARG A 106 5.05 18.51 2.02
CA ARG A 106 6.28 17.72 1.99
C ARG A 106 6.50 16.93 0.70
N ILE A 107 5.46 16.70 -0.11
CA ILE A 107 5.56 15.88 -1.32
C ILE A 107 5.49 16.76 -2.55
N ARG A 108 6.56 16.75 -3.35
CA ARG A 108 6.59 17.40 -4.67
C ARG A 108 6.00 16.46 -5.71
N PHE A 109 5.22 17.01 -6.63
CA PHE A 109 4.68 16.23 -7.74
C PHE A 109 5.79 15.78 -8.69
N GLN A 110 5.64 14.57 -9.25
CA GLN A 110 6.54 13.99 -10.24
C GLN A 110 5.72 13.62 -11.48
N GLY A 111 5.97 14.30 -12.61
CA GLY A 111 5.15 14.16 -13.81
C GLY A 111 3.76 14.78 -13.63
N LEU A 112 2.70 14.04 -13.97
CA LEU A 112 1.33 14.50 -13.73
C LEU A 112 1.04 14.61 -12.24
N PRO A 113 0.40 15.69 -11.75
CA PRO A 113 0.02 15.81 -10.36
C PRO A 113 -0.86 14.63 -9.93
N ALA A 114 -0.49 13.99 -8.82
CA ALA A 114 -1.13 12.79 -8.33
C ALA A 114 -1.17 12.77 -6.80
N ARG A 115 -2.17 12.12 -6.24
CA ARG A 115 -2.32 11.93 -4.80
C ARG A 115 -2.59 10.47 -4.48
N ILE A 116 -1.98 10.01 -3.39
CA ILE A 116 -2.31 8.74 -2.73
C ILE A 116 -2.98 9.04 -1.39
N CYS A 117 -4.01 8.28 -1.06
CA CYS A 117 -4.73 8.37 0.20
C CYS A 117 -5.26 6.99 0.58
N TRP A 118 -5.08 6.61 1.84
CA TRP A 118 -5.62 5.36 2.36
C TRP A 118 -7.07 5.58 2.78
N VAL A 119 -8.01 5.06 1.99
CA VAL A 119 -9.45 5.16 2.29
C VAL A 119 -10.10 3.79 2.18
N GLY A 120 -11.21 3.58 2.90
CA GLY A 120 -12.00 2.35 2.84
C GLY A 120 -12.72 2.15 1.51
N SER A 121 -13.07 0.91 1.17
CA SER A 121 -13.75 0.53 -0.07
C SER A 121 -15.10 1.23 -0.28
N GLY A 122 -15.88 1.42 0.79
CA GLY A 122 -17.13 2.19 0.77
C GLY A 122 -16.89 3.66 0.42
N THR A 123 -15.91 4.28 1.08
CA THR A 123 -15.55 5.69 0.85
C THR A 123 -14.89 5.92 -0.51
N GLY A 124 -14.06 4.99 -0.96
CA GLY A 124 -13.43 5.02 -2.29
C GLY A 124 -14.45 4.92 -3.43
N THR A 125 -15.54 4.19 -3.23
CA THR A 125 -16.65 4.10 -4.20
C THR A 125 -17.48 5.39 -4.20
N ALA A 126 -17.84 5.92 -3.02
CA ALA A 126 -18.52 7.20 -2.88
C ALA A 126 -17.71 8.36 -3.50
N TRP A 127 -16.40 8.41 -3.24
CA TRP A 127 -15.48 9.38 -3.81
C TRP A 127 -15.41 9.28 -5.34
N GLY A 128 -15.35 8.08 -5.90
CA GLY A 128 -15.29 7.88 -7.36
C GLY A 128 -16.54 8.34 -8.10
N SER A 129 -17.71 8.07 -7.52
CA SER A 129 -18.98 8.50 -8.11
C SER A 129 -19.15 10.03 -8.04
N ARG A 130 -18.65 10.67 -6.97
CA ARG A 130 -18.69 12.13 -6.79
C ARG A 130 -17.64 12.85 -7.64
N SER A 131 -16.43 12.31 -7.77
CA SER A 131 -15.37 12.87 -8.61
C SER A 131 -15.78 12.87 -10.09
N THR A 132 -16.44 11.80 -10.55
CA THR A 132 -16.94 11.69 -11.93
C THR A 132 -18.02 12.74 -12.22
N ARG A 133 -18.96 12.92 -11.29
CA ARG A 133 -20.00 13.96 -11.39
C ARG A 133 -19.38 15.36 -11.37
N TRP A 134 -18.36 15.59 -10.56
CA TRP A 134 -17.69 16.88 -10.45
C TRP A 134 -16.90 17.26 -11.72
N SER A 135 -16.22 16.32 -12.36
CA SER A 135 -15.62 16.58 -13.69
C SER A 135 -16.66 16.86 -14.76
N ARG A 136 -17.79 16.17 -14.74
CA ARG A 136 -18.89 16.39 -15.69
C ARG A 136 -19.56 17.76 -15.48
N ALA A 137 -19.53 18.30 -14.27
CA ALA A 137 -20.05 19.63 -13.94
C ALA A 137 -19.10 20.79 -14.32
N GLY A 138 -17.98 20.53 -15.00
CA GLY A 138 -17.07 21.58 -15.52
C GLY A 138 -16.10 22.18 -14.50
N ASN A 139 -16.08 21.68 -13.25
CA ASN A 139 -15.21 22.20 -12.20
C ASN A 139 -13.73 21.75 -12.30
N SER A 140 -13.42 20.84 -13.23
CA SER A 140 -12.06 20.46 -13.64
C SER A 140 -11.87 20.70 -15.13
N ARG A 141 -10.70 21.21 -15.54
CA ARG A 141 -10.39 21.46 -16.97
C ARG A 141 -10.42 20.19 -17.83
N ARG A 142 -10.17 18.99 -17.27
CA ARG A 142 -10.17 17.69 -17.97
C ARG A 142 -10.57 16.51 -17.04
N PRO A 143 -10.99 15.35 -17.57
CA PRO A 143 -11.40 14.18 -16.77
C PRO A 143 -10.27 13.62 -15.88
N TRP A 144 -10.64 13.12 -14.70
CA TRP A 144 -9.74 12.43 -13.78
C TRP A 144 -9.45 10.99 -14.21
N TYR A 145 -8.19 10.57 -14.19
CA TYR A 145 -7.84 9.15 -14.33
C TYR A 145 -7.68 8.50 -12.95
N ARG A 146 -8.36 7.37 -12.75
CA ARG A 146 -8.24 6.50 -11.58
C ARG A 146 -7.45 5.25 -11.97
N PRO A 147 -6.15 5.18 -11.67
CA PRO A 147 -5.48 3.89 -11.62
C PRO A 147 -6.08 3.10 -10.45
N ARG A 148 -6.61 1.90 -10.71
CA ARG A 148 -6.96 0.94 -9.66
C ARG A 148 -5.69 0.65 -8.85
N SER A 149 -5.83 0.48 -7.53
CA SER A 149 -4.77 0.22 -6.54
C SER A 149 -3.59 -0.58 -7.10
N SER A 150 -2.38 -0.26 -6.63
CA SER A 150 -1.18 -1.10 -6.75
C SER A 150 -1.51 -2.58 -6.47
N ARG A 151 -0.75 -3.52 -7.04
CA ARG A 151 -0.90 -4.97 -6.80
C ARG A 151 -1.01 -5.33 -5.30
N LEU A 152 -0.45 -4.48 -4.44
CA LEU A 152 -0.71 -4.43 -3.00
C LEU A 152 -2.11 -3.86 -2.70
N GLY A 153 -3.09 -4.75 -2.55
CA GLY A 153 -4.46 -4.43 -2.13
C GLY A 153 -5.24 -5.68 -1.73
N LEU A 154 -6.34 -5.49 -1.00
CA LEU A 154 -7.22 -6.58 -0.53
C LEU A 154 -7.60 -7.51 -1.71
N GLY A 155 -7.29 -8.81 -1.59
CA GLY A 155 -7.59 -9.83 -2.59
C GLY A 155 -6.69 -9.86 -3.84
N ARG A 156 -5.60 -9.07 -3.88
CA ARG A 156 -4.63 -9.05 -5.00
C ARG A 156 -3.19 -9.41 -4.63
N LEU A 157 -2.95 -9.61 -3.33
CA LEU A 157 -1.70 -10.12 -2.79
C LEU A 157 -1.70 -11.66 -2.85
N ALA A 158 -0.85 -12.22 -3.71
CA ALA A 158 -0.52 -13.64 -3.73
C ALA A 158 1.01 -13.80 -3.71
N GLU A 159 1.61 -13.70 -2.52
CA GLU A 159 3.02 -14.02 -2.30
C GLU A 159 3.14 -15.16 -1.26
N PRO A 160 3.42 -16.40 -1.70
CA PRO A 160 3.41 -17.58 -0.82
C PRO A 160 4.65 -17.72 0.08
N ARG A 161 5.51 -16.71 0.19
CA ARG A 161 6.86 -16.86 0.77
C ARG A 161 6.97 -16.53 2.26
N ASP A 162 5.91 -16.02 2.88
CA ASP A 162 5.85 -15.85 4.33
C ASP A 162 5.12 -17.06 4.95
N ARG A 163 5.76 -17.83 5.85
CA ARG A 163 5.10 -18.97 6.52
C ARG A 163 3.84 -18.53 7.30
N GLY A 164 3.76 -17.25 7.67
CA GLY A 164 2.56 -16.62 8.25
C GLY A 164 1.49 -16.19 7.24
N ASP A 165 1.84 -15.97 5.96
CA ASP A 165 0.90 -15.59 4.89
C ASP A 165 0.39 -16.80 4.08
N ALA A 166 1.08 -17.94 4.10
CA ALA A 166 0.65 -19.17 3.41
C ALA A 166 -0.75 -19.67 3.87
N ARG A 167 -1.17 -19.37 5.11
CA ARG A 167 -2.53 -19.71 5.60
C ARG A 167 -3.65 -18.89 4.96
N TRP A 168 -3.34 -17.77 4.29
CA TRP A 168 -4.34 -16.92 3.64
C TRP A 168 -4.58 -17.24 2.16
N LEU A 169 -3.67 -17.97 1.49
CA LEU A 169 -3.82 -18.31 0.06
C LEU A 169 -4.58 -19.62 -0.20
N GLY A 170 -4.88 -20.39 0.85
CA GLY A 170 -5.49 -21.71 0.73
C GLY A 170 -6.78 -21.84 1.52
N ARG A 171 -7.89 -21.30 1.00
CA ARG A 171 -9.27 -21.83 1.13
C ARG A 171 -10.28 -20.93 0.39
N GLY A 172 -10.73 -21.40 -0.78
CA GLY A 172 -12.14 -21.25 -1.18
C GLY A 172 -12.55 -20.12 -2.13
N VAL A 173 -12.09 -20.14 -3.39
CA VAL A 173 -12.96 -19.80 -4.53
C VAL A 173 -12.76 -20.87 -5.60
N ARG A 174 -13.55 -21.94 -5.52
CA ARG A 174 -13.83 -22.79 -6.68
C ARG A 174 -14.75 -21.98 -7.57
N LEU A 175 -14.23 -21.41 -8.65
CA LEU A 175 -15.08 -21.06 -9.79
C LEU A 175 -15.28 -22.32 -10.61
N ALA A 176 -16.55 -22.61 -10.85
CA ALA A 176 -17.10 -23.83 -11.40
C ALA A 176 -16.43 -24.22 -12.72
N ALA A 177 -16.15 -25.52 -12.85
CA ALA A 177 -16.17 -26.19 -14.13
C ALA A 177 -17.64 -26.27 -14.60
N ALA A 178 -17.93 -25.75 -15.79
CA ALA A 178 -19.06 -26.16 -16.60
C ALA A 178 -18.79 -25.73 -18.05
N GLN A 179 -18.45 -26.74 -18.87
CA GLN A 179 -18.61 -26.89 -20.32
C GLN A 179 -17.91 -25.89 -21.25
#